data_AF-A0A3M0W2J8-F1
#
_entry.id   AF-A0A3M0W2J8-F1
#
_cell.length_a   1.000
_cell.length_b   1.000
_cell.length_c   1.000
_cell.angle_alpha   90.00
_cell.angle_beta   90.00
_cell.angle_gamma   90.00
#
_symmetry.space_group_name_H-M   'P 1'
#
loop_
_entity.id
_entity.type
_entity.pdbx_description
1 polymer ?
#
loop_
_entity_poly.entity_id
_entity_poly.type
_entity_poly.pdbx_seq_one_letter_code
_entity_poly.pdbx_strand_id
1 'polypeptide(L)'
;MRKFPNIIVTGTPGVGKTTTVTSLLSLASANTTPIPLKHLSINDLVKSRSCHEGYDSALQTYIVDEDKLMDEVEKEIEDGGGEGGWVIDWHSTDGFAVRWVDLVVVLRCENTTVLFDRLKQRGYPEAKLQENMDAEIFGVGGGGR
;
A
#
# COMPACT_ATOMS: atom_id res chain seq x y z
N MET A 1 -15.67 18.02 -7.30
CA MET A 1 -15.31 17.42 -5.99
C MET A 1 -15.80 15.98 -6.05
N ARG A 2 -14.94 15.01 -5.73
CA ARG A 2 -15.30 13.58 -5.76
C ARG A 2 -16.41 13.27 -4.75
N LYS A 3 -17.18 12.21 -5.01
CA LYS A 3 -18.35 11.82 -4.20
C LYS A 3 -17.97 10.94 -3.01
N PHE A 4 -16.96 10.09 -3.18
CA PHE A 4 -16.42 9.20 -2.16
C PHE A 4 -14.94 9.46 -1.97
N PRO A 5 -14.39 9.29 -0.75
CA PRO A 5 -13.00 9.59 -0.47
C PRO A 5 -12.08 8.52 -1.08
N ASN A 6 -10.91 8.97 -1.53
CA ASN A 6 -9.76 8.13 -1.81
C ASN A 6 -8.84 8.15 -0.58
N ILE A 7 -8.53 6.96 -0.06
CA ILE A 7 -7.79 6.76 1.18
C ILE A 7 -6.54 5.96 0.86
N ILE A 8 -5.37 6.47 1.21
CA ILE A 8 -4.15 5.67 1.25
C ILE A 8 -4.00 5.04 2.63
N VAL A 9 -3.80 3.72 2.67
CA VAL A 9 -3.35 3.01 3.87
C VAL A 9 -1.90 2.63 3.66
N THR A 10 -1.02 3.24 4.44
CA THR A 10 0.44 3.09 4.35
C THR A 10 1.08 2.69 5.67
N GLY A 11 2.39 2.48 5.66
CA GLY A 11 3.19 2.01 6.78
C GLY A 11 4.08 0.84 6.39
N THR A 12 4.98 0.46 7.30
CA THR A 12 5.99 -0.58 7.07
C THR A 12 5.35 -1.92 6.65
N PRO A 13 5.98 -2.72 5.79
CA PRO A 13 5.54 -4.10 5.54
C PRO A 13 5.30 -4.86 6.86
N GLY A 14 4.19 -5.60 6.97
CA GLY A 14 3.85 -6.39 8.17
C GLY A 14 3.00 -5.70 9.24
N VAL A 15 2.78 -4.38 9.15
CA VAL A 15 1.97 -3.63 10.14
C VAL A 15 0.46 -3.93 10.07
N GLY A 16 -0.03 -4.45 8.95
CA GLY A 16 -1.43 -4.90 8.80
C GLY A 16 -2.25 -4.21 7.71
N LYS A 17 -1.64 -3.42 6.82
CA LYS A 17 -2.32 -2.65 5.75
C LYS A 17 -3.40 -3.44 5.02
N THR A 18 -3.04 -4.54 4.36
CA THR A 18 -3.97 -5.36 3.57
C THR A 18 -5.14 -5.91 4.40
N THR A 19 -4.87 -6.29 5.66
CA THR A 19 -5.92 -6.72 6.60
C THR A 19 -6.87 -5.58 6.92
N THR A 20 -6.34 -4.40 7.25
CA THR A 20 -7.14 -3.20 7.52
C THR A 20 -7.99 -2.80 6.31
N VAL A 21 -7.42 -2.83 5.11
CA VAL A 21 -8.14 -2.53 3.87
C VAL A 21 -9.28 -3.52 3.63
N THR A 22 -9.01 -4.82 3.80
CA THR A 22 -10.04 -5.87 3.61
C THR A 22 -11.19 -5.72 4.62
N SER A 23 -10.88 -5.47 5.90
CA SER A 23 -11.89 -5.21 6.92
C SER A 23 -12.71 -3.94 6.62
N LEU A 24 -12.06 -2.86 6.16
CA LEU A 24 -12.74 -1.63 5.79
C LEU A 24 -13.73 -1.84 4.63
N LEU A 25 -13.32 -2.56 3.58
CA LEU A 25 -14.18 -2.88 2.44
C LEU A 25 -15.38 -3.72 2.85
N SER A 26 -15.17 -4.71 3.73
CA SER A 26 -16.23 -5.56 4.27
C SER A 26 -17.25 -4.74 5.07
N LEU A 27 -16.79 -3.88 5.97
CA LEU A 27 -17.66 -2.99 6.77
C LEU A 27 -18.41 -1.98 5.88
N ALA A 28 -17.74 -1.40 4.89
CA ALA A 28 -18.33 -0.46 3.94
C ALA A 28 -19.47 -1.09 3.12
N SER A 29 -19.29 -2.35 2.72
CA SER A 29 -20.30 -3.10 1.96
C SER A 29 -21.47 -3.57 2.83
N ALA A 30 -21.22 -3.89 4.11
CA ALA A 30 -22.22 -4.38 5.05
C ALA A 30 -23.05 -3.26 5.72
N ASN A 31 -22.72 -2.00 5.48
CA ASN A 31 -23.44 -0.86 6.07
C ASN A 31 -24.87 -0.74 5.51
N THR A 32 -25.81 -0.20 6.29
CA THR A 32 -27.22 0.02 5.89
C THR A 32 -27.33 0.82 4.59
N THR A 33 -26.39 1.75 4.37
CA THR A 33 -26.15 2.37 3.07
C THR A 33 -24.73 1.99 2.63
N PRO A 34 -24.58 1.05 1.68
CA PRO A 34 -23.27 0.60 1.24
C PRO A 34 -22.43 1.77 0.70
N ILE A 35 -21.17 1.79 1.09
CA ILE A 35 -20.19 2.73 0.57
C ILE A 35 -19.38 1.97 -0.49
N PRO A 36 -19.35 2.42 -1.77
CA PRO A 36 -18.74 1.69 -2.88
C PRO A 36 -17.21 1.83 -2.87
N LEU A 37 -16.58 1.37 -1.79
CA LEU A 37 -15.13 1.36 -1.68
C LEU A 37 -14.51 0.23 -2.51
N LYS A 38 -13.35 0.50 -3.10
CA LYS A 38 -12.61 -0.43 -3.98
C LYS A 38 -11.17 -0.56 -3.53
N HIS A 39 -10.63 -1.76 -3.56
CA HIS A 39 -9.21 -1.99 -3.25
C HIS A 39 -8.34 -1.66 -4.47
N LEU A 40 -7.33 -0.81 -4.29
CA LEU A 40 -6.20 -0.70 -5.21
C LEU A 40 -4.93 -1.21 -4.52
N SER A 41 -4.60 -2.47 -4.77
CA SER A 41 -3.35 -3.08 -4.31
C SER A 41 -2.23 -2.70 -5.25
N ILE A 42 -1.35 -1.80 -4.82
CA ILE A 42 -0.25 -1.33 -5.66
C ILE A 42 0.76 -2.46 -5.95
N ASN A 43 0.93 -3.40 -5.02
CA ASN A 43 1.74 -4.61 -5.26
C ASN A 43 1.22 -5.46 -6.42
N ASP A 44 -0.10 -5.57 -6.55
CA ASP A 44 -0.72 -6.35 -7.63
C ASP A 44 -0.73 -5.55 -8.94
N LEU A 45 -0.87 -4.23 -8.87
CA LEU A 45 -0.77 -3.34 -10.03
C LEU A 45 0.65 -3.40 -10.65
N VAL A 46 1.69 -3.30 -9.83
CA VAL A 46 3.10 -3.42 -10.27
C VAL A 46 3.31 -4.72 -11.05
N LYS A 47 2.80 -5.86 -10.55
CA LYS A 47 2.95 -7.16 -11.20
C LYS A 47 2.10 -7.26 -12.47
N SER A 48 0.82 -6.93 -12.39
CA SER A 48 -0.15 -7.15 -13.47
C SER A 48 0.04 -6.22 -14.67
N ARG A 49 0.53 -5.00 -14.44
CA ARG A 49 0.85 -4.01 -15.48
C ARG A 49 2.34 -3.94 -15.81
N SER A 50 3.15 -4.78 -15.17
CA SER A 50 4.61 -4.81 -15.30
C SER A 50 5.26 -3.45 -15.08
N CYS A 51 4.87 -2.74 -14.01
CA CYS A 51 5.44 -1.45 -13.60
C CYS A 51 6.75 -1.66 -12.81
N HIS A 52 7.68 -2.40 -13.41
CA HIS A 52 8.95 -2.74 -12.79
C HIS A 52 10.02 -2.97 -13.86
N GLU A 53 11.27 -2.63 -13.54
CA GLU A 53 12.43 -2.83 -14.42
C GLU A 53 13.13 -4.17 -14.19
N GLY A 54 12.75 -4.89 -13.13
CA GLY A 54 13.35 -6.16 -12.77
C GLY A 54 12.94 -6.64 -11.39
N TYR A 55 13.53 -7.75 -10.98
CA TYR A 55 13.34 -8.32 -9.65
C TYR A 55 14.69 -8.48 -8.96
N ASP A 56 14.83 -7.86 -7.79
CA ASP A 56 15.95 -8.07 -6.90
C ASP A 56 15.73 -9.38 -6.13
N SER A 57 16.51 -10.41 -6.46
CA SER A 57 16.44 -11.72 -5.82
C SER A 57 17.02 -11.75 -4.42
N ALA A 58 17.96 -10.86 -4.09
CA ALA A 58 18.56 -10.76 -2.76
C ALA A 58 17.58 -10.12 -1.75
N LEU A 59 16.85 -9.10 -2.20
CA LEU A 59 15.82 -8.41 -1.42
C LEU A 59 14.41 -8.96 -1.67
N GLN A 60 14.26 -9.99 -2.51
CA GLN A 60 12.98 -10.58 -2.89
C GLN A 60 11.89 -9.52 -3.19
N THR A 61 12.21 -8.52 -4.01
CA THR A 61 11.33 -7.40 -4.34
C THR A 61 11.46 -6.98 -5.79
N TYR A 62 10.40 -6.36 -6.33
CA TYR A 62 10.49 -5.73 -7.64
C TYR A 62 11.18 -4.38 -7.53
N ILE A 63 12.00 -4.06 -8.52
CA ILE A 63 12.53 -2.71 -8.74
C ILE A 63 11.42 -1.97 -9.48
N VAL A 64 10.67 -1.14 -8.74
CA VAL A 64 9.46 -0.48 -9.25
C VAL A 64 9.83 0.63 -10.21
N ASP A 65 9.16 0.67 -11.36
CA ASP A 65 9.19 1.81 -12.27
C ASP A 65 8.12 2.79 -11.79
N GLU A 66 8.53 3.82 -11.04
CA GLU A 66 7.63 4.76 -10.37
C GLU A 66 6.79 5.56 -11.36
N ASP A 67 7.38 6.04 -12.45
CA ASP A 67 6.69 6.83 -13.47
C ASP A 67 5.59 6.00 -14.12
N LYS A 68 5.92 4.79 -14.58
CA LYS A 68 4.95 3.87 -15.16
C LYS A 68 3.89 3.46 -14.16
N LEU A 69 4.26 3.28 -12.89
CA LEU A 69 3.31 2.94 -11.84
C LEU A 69 2.30 4.08 -11.63
N MET A 70 2.76 5.33 -11.54
CA MET A 70 1.88 6.47 -11.32
C MET A 70 0.93 6.69 -12.51
N ASP A 71 1.37 6.46 -13.75
CA ASP A 71 0.52 6.48 -14.94
C ASP A 71 -0.62 5.44 -14.84
N GLU A 72 -0.32 4.22 -14.39
CA GLU A 72 -1.33 3.17 -14.23
C GLU A 72 -2.27 3.47 -13.04
N VAL A 73 -1.76 4.04 -11.95
CA VAL A 73 -2.59 4.49 -10.82
C VAL A 73 -3.54 5.61 -11.26
N GLU A 74 -3.07 6.56 -12.06
CA GLU A 74 -3.92 7.63 -12.60
C GLU A 74 -5.05 7.07 -13.44
N LYS A 75 -4.75 6.13 -14.35
CA LYS A 75 -5.77 5.44 -15.17
C LYS A 75 -6.83 4.77 -14.30
N GLU A 76 -6.44 4.00 -13.28
CA GLU A 76 -7.41 3.35 -12.39
C GLU A 76 -8.29 4.39 -11.65
N ILE A 77 -7.70 5.48 -11.17
CA ILE A 77 -8.44 6.53 -10.46
C ILE A 77 -9.38 7.30 -11.40
N GLU A 78 -8.96 7.59 -12.64
CA GLU A 78 -9.74 8.30 -13.65
C GLU A 78 -10.86 7.43 -14.26
N ASP A 79 -10.55 6.18 -14.66
CA ASP A 79 -11.49 5.22 -15.23
C ASP A 79 -12.59 4.82 -14.23
N GLY A 80 -12.37 5.04 -12.93
CA GLY A 80 -13.36 4.96 -11.86
C GLY A 80 -14.48 6.04 -11.92
N GLY A 81 -14.60 6.76 -13.03
CA GLY A 81 -15.60 7.81 -13.25
C GLY A 81 -15.36 9.09 -12.45
N GLY A 82 -14.19 9.21 -11.81
CA GLY A 82 -13.85 10.31 -10.90
C GLY A 82 -14.73 10.40 -9.65
N GLU A 83 -15.59 9.40 -9.39
CA GLU A 83 -16.47 9.40 -8.22
C GLU A 83 -15.69 9.18 -6.91
N GLY A 84 -14.50 8.56 -7.00
CA GLY A 84 -13.64 8.21 -5.87
C GLY A 84 -14.00 6.86 -5.24
N GLY A 85 -13.64 6.67 -3.96
CA GLY A 85 -13.87 5.42 -3.23
C GLY A 85 -12.69 4.45 -3.25
N TRP A 86 -11.51 4.89 -3.68
CA TRP A 86 -10.34 4.04 -3.71
C TRP A 86 -9.71 3.90 -2.33
N VAL A 87 -9.44 2.66 -1.92
CA VAL A 87 -8.61 2.33 -0.76
C VAL A 87 -7.31 1.75 -1.28
N ILE A 88 -6.25 2.53 -1.20
CA ILE A 88 -4.96 2.28 -1.83
C ILE A 88 -4.03 1.65 -0.78
N ASP A 89 -3.57 0.41 -1.03
CA ASP A 89 -2.63 -0.33 -0.17
C ASP A 89 -1.22 -0.25 -0.74
N TRP A 90 -0.36 0.55 -0.11
CA TRP A 90 1.05 0.64 -0.45
C TRP A 90 1.92 0.95 0.76
N HIS A 91 3.23 0.80 0.65
CA HIS A 91 4.17 1.05 1.76
C HIS A 91 4.82 2.44 1.71
N SER A 92 4.73 3.13 0.57
CA SER A 92 5.17 4.52 0.39
C SER A 92 3.98 5.41 -0.03
N THR A 93 4.17 6.72 0.05
CA THR A 93 3.25 7.72 -0.51
C THR A 93 3.91 8.57 -1.59
N ASP A 94 5.18 8.30 -1.89
CA ASP A 94 5.94 9.05 -2.89
C ASP A 94 5.34 8.84 -4.29
N GLY A 95 5.43 9.87 -5.12
CA GLY A 95 4.85 9.88 -6.47
C GLY A 95 3.34 10.17 -6.53
N PHE A 96 2.56 9.90 -5.48
CA PHE A 96 1.13 10.17 -5.49
C PHE A 96 0.82 11.67 -5.56
N ALA A 97 0.02 12.08 -6.54
CA ALA A 97 -0.44 13.46 -6.61
C ALA A 97 -1.39 13.77 -5.44
N VAL A 98 -1.15 14.89 -4.73
CA VAL A 98 -2.00 15.34 -3.60
C VAL A 98 -3.47 15.43 -4.01
N ARG A 99 -3.74 15.79 -5.27
CA ARG A 99 -5.11 15.87 -5.79
C ARG A 99 -5.86 14.54 -5.73
N TRP A 100 -5.19 13.38 -5.73
CA TRP A 100 -5.83 12.07 -5.81
C TRP A 100 -6.35 11.56 -4.47
N VAL A 101 -5.93 12.15 -3.35
CA VAL A 101 -6.06 11.56 -2.01
C VAL A 101 -6.79 12.52 -1.07
N ASP A 102 -7.70 12.01 -0.25
CA ASP A 102 -8.41 12.78 0.78
C ASP A 102 -7.91 12.49 2.20
N LEU A 103 -7.42 11.27 2.42
CA LEU A 103 -6.91 10.81 3.70
C LEU A 103 -5.73 9.86 3.52
N VAL A 104 -4.69 10.05 4.32
CA VAL A 104 -3.58 9.10 4.47
C VAL A 104 -3.63 8.52 5.88
N VAL A 105 -3.72 7.19 5.97
CA VAL A 105 -3.69 6.44 7.23
C VAL A 105 -2.36 5.72 7.31
N VAL A 106 -1.48 6.14 8.23
CA VAL A 106 -0.20 5.48 8.48
C VAL A 106 -0.36 4.49 9.62
N LEU A 107 -0.30 3.19 9.32
CA LEU A 107 -0.33 2.13 10.32
C LEU A 107 1.07 1.94 10.91
N ARG A 108 1.13 1.86 12.24
CA ARG A 108 2.36 1.65 13.02
C ARG A 108 2.21 0.42 13.91
N CYS A 109 3.33 -0.22 14.20
CA CYS A 109 3.37 -1.36 15.12
C CYS A 109 4.23 -1.00 16.34
N GLU A 110 3.58 -0.72 17.47
CA GLU A 110 4.26 -0.33 18.70
C GLU A 110 5.18 -1.44 19.23
N ASN A 111 4.76 -2.70 19.10
CA ASN A 111 5.56 -3.84 19.50
C ASN A 111 6.39 -4.37 18.33
N THR A 112 7.64 -3.93 18.26
CA THR A 112 8.60 -4.33 17.22
C THR A 112 8.87 -5.84 17.21
N THR A 113 8.81 -6.54 18.36
CA THR A 113 8.93 -8.01 18.40
C THR A 113 7.82 -8.70 17.61
N VAL A 114 6.58 -8.21 17.73
CA VAL A 114 5.45 -8.73 16.97
C VAL A 114 5.62 -8.48 15.46
N LEU A 115 6.12 -7.30 15.09
CA LEU A 115 6.42 -7.00 13.68
C LEU A 115 7.50 -7.93 13.12
N PHE A 116 8.58 -8.15 13.88
CA PHE A 116 9.66 -9.05 13.51
C PHE A 116 9.15 -10.48 13.27
N ASP A 117 8.33 -11.01 14.17
CA ASP A 117 7.76 -12.35 14.02
C ASP A 117 6.90 -12.48 12.76
N ARG A 118 6.08 -11.47 12.46
CA ARG A 118 5.26 -11.42 11.24
C ARG A 118 6.11 -11.38 9.98
N LEU A 119 7.19 -10.59 9.98
CA LEU A 119 8.10 -10.47 8.84
C LEU A 119 8.90 -11.77 8.64
N LYS A 120 9.35 -12.40 9.73
CA LYS A 120 10.10 -13.67 9.69
C LYS A 120 9.24 -14.81 9.16
N GLN A 121 7.96 -14.85 9.53
CA GLN A 121 6.99 -15.82 9.00
C GLN A 121 6.76 -15.67 7.48
N ARG A 122 7.06 -14.51 6.89
CA ARG A 122 7.00 -14.30 5.43
C ARG A 122 8.22 -14.87 4.70
N GLY A 123 9.20 -15.42 5.41
CA GLY A 123 10.41 -16.00 4.83
C GLY A 123 11.40 -14.97 4.29
N TYR A 124 11.33 -13.72 4.77
CA TYR A 124 12.24 -12.67 4.33
C TYR A 124 13.69 -12.97 4.76
N PRO A 125 14.68 -12.65 3.90
CA PRO A 125 16.08 -12.75 4.27
C PRO A 125 16.42 -11.73 5.36
N GLU A 126 17.47 -12.02 6.14
CA GLU A 126 17.87 -11.21 7.30
C GLU A 126 18.07 -9.74 6.94
N ALA A 127 18.68 -9.45 5.79
CA ALA A 127 18.89 -8.08 5.32
C ALA A 127 17.56 -7.31 5.16
N LYS A 128 16.56 -7.95 4.56
CA LYS A 128 15.23 -7.35 4.36
C LYS A 128 14.45 -7.24 5.67
N LEU A 129 14.62 -8.21 6.57
CA LEU A 129 14.07 -8.13 7.93
C LEU A 129 14.61 -6.90 8.64
N GLN A 130 15.93 -6.73 8.68
CA GLN A 130 16.57 -5.61 9.36
C GLN A 130 16.15 -4.27 8.74
N GLU A 131 16.12 -4.16 7.41
CA GLU A 131 15.69 -2.95 6.70
C GLU A 131 14.26 -2.52 7.11
N ASN A 132 13.32 -3.46 7.13
CA ASN A 132 11.94 -3.15 7.52
C ASN A 132 11.80 -2.82 9.01
N MET A 133 12.57 -3.49 9.86
CA MET A 133 12.58 -3.21 11.30
C MET A 133 13.13 -1.81 11.58
N ASP A 134 14.23 -1.44 10.94
CA ASP A 134 14.82 -0.11 11.04
C ASP A 134 13.84 0.95 10.54
N ALA A 135 13.18 0.71 9.40
CA ALA A 135 12.17 1.63 8.87
C ALA A 135 11.04 1.92 9.88
N GLU A 136 10.50 0.88 10.53
CA GLU A 136 9.46 1.06 11.55
C GLU A 136 9.97 1.83 12.77
N ILE A 137 11.20 1.54 13.23
CA ILE A 137 11.81 2.18 14.41
C ILE A 137 12.06 3.67 14.13
N PHE A 138 12.59 4.00 12.96
CA PHE A 138 12.86 5.39 12.57
C PHE A 138 11.59 6.13 12.11
N GLY A 139 10.47 5.43 11.91
CA GLY A 139 9.21 6.00 11.48
C GLY A 139 9.21 6.47 10.03
N VAL A 140 10.05 5.87 9.19
CA VAL A 140 10.05 6.06 7.75
C VAL A 140 9.24 4.93 7.10
N GLY A 141 8.48 5.20 6.04
CA GLY A 141 7.77 4.15 5.32
C GLY A 141 8.76 3.10 4.80
N GLY A 142 8.62 1.84 5.21
CA GLY A 142 9.58 0.80 4.84
C GLY A 142 9.44 0.34 3.39
N GLY A 143 10.55 0.32 2.66
CA GLY A 143 10.68 -0.14 1.29
C GLY A 143 11.87 0.55 0.63
N GLY A 144 12.92 -0.21 0.32
CA GLY A 144 14.13 0.27 -0.33
C GLY A 144 13.88 1.05 -1.62
N ARG A 145 14.88 1.89 -1.94
CA ARG A 145 14.99 2.72 -3.14
C ARG A 145 14.60 2.00 -4.43
#